data_AF-A0A419DS78-F1
#
_entry.id   AF-A0A419DS78-F1
#
_cell.length_a   1.000
_cell.length_b   1.000
_cell.length_c   1.000
_cell.angle_alpha   90.00
_cell.angle_beta   90.00
_cell.angle_gamma   90.00
#
_symmetry.space_group_name_H-M   'P 1'
#
loop_
_entity.id
_entity.type
_entity.pdbx_description
1 polymer ?
#
loop_
_entity_poly.entity_id
_entity_poly.type
_entity_poly.pdbx_seq_one_letter_code
_entity_poly.pdbx_strand_id
1 'polypeptide(L)'
;MNSWSWIPMTGAEDEQVWNVICRQFHFSPSTTEFPSFQVPHSFVTYSTRDVKWKEIETVLSHILITLTDEGERIMALDWNHQGYWIDPRQPFERDEEGTWIIPALPDGDYNFFIARDFQWGYLGHPWEQSVTLFGENLMTAFEESGVFPDVIRRGERQMTFQPNESVNVYRQLLPRDDWKELVRIQLNQYSYPFEIKLLERPRNTKQQHDYEEWGVASHFIATETIQMERFLEGLTIPPMDMLSEEFDTVLRIRKQGQDIVLVSNQEVTMHGVIYEELKDSGTEYENFFDAILPHATFPLEVVFCGRGTLDDEDSIHAMTLNDTNWQAVFEDRLLHLLNRKEITSGFLPTNYSKPSQRTLENFMTEFMLIIPYNFILTRDATGRFGMFDHFCTNEKIAHFGNIDDIQHA
;
A
#
# COMPACT_ATOMS: atom_id res chain seq x y z
N MET A 1 1.90 -49.25 10.56
CA MET A 1 1.13 -48.09 10.08
C MET A 1 2.08 -46.92 10.17
N ASN A 2 2.73 -46.54 9.07
CA ASN A 2 3.63 -45.39 9.07
C ASN A 2 2.75 -44.18 8.80
N SER A 3 2.37 -43.44 9.84
CA SER A 3 1.67 -42.17 9.69
C SER A 3 2.69 -41.15 9.18
N TRP A 4 2.59 -40.81 7.90
CA TRP A 4 3.38 -39.74 7.28
C TRP A 4 2.74 -38.38 7.59
N SER A 5 2.66 -38.03 8.87
CA SER A 5 2.18 -36.73 9.33
C SER A 5 3.15 -35.62 8.92
N TRP A 6 4.45 -35.91 9.01
CA TRP A 6 5.54 -35.03 8.58
C TRP A 6 6.29 -35.71 7.45
N ILE A 7 6.35 -35.04 6.30
CA ILE A 7 7.09 -35.52 5.13
C ILE A 7 8.32 -34.64 5.00
N PRO A 8 9.54 -35.18 5.19
CA PRO A 8 10.76 -34.41 5.01
C PRO A 8 10.80 -33.81 3.60
N MET A 9 11.05 -32.50 3.51
CA MET A 9 11.33 -31.86 2.23
C MET A 9 12.61 -32.43 1.64
N THR A 10 12.64 -32.62 0.33
CA THR A 10 13.89 -32.89 -0.37
C THR A 10 14.79 -31.65 -0.30
N GLY A 11 16.11 -31.84 -0.40
CA GLY A 11 17.04 -30.71 -0.38
C GLY A 11 16.76 -29.64 -1.45
N ALA A 12 16.20 -30.04 -2.61
CA ALA A 12 15.80 -29.11 -3.67
C ALA A 12 14.54 -28.31 -3.32
N GLU A 13 13.55 -28.93 -2.66
CA GLU A 13 12.36 -28.23 -2.17
C GLU A 13 12.74 -27.23 -1.08
N ASP A 14 13.56 -27.66 -0.12
CA ASP A 14 14.03 -26.83 0.99
C ASP A 14 14.81 -25.61 0.47
N GLU A 15 15.78 -25.82 -0.43
CA GLU A 15 16.54 -24.74 -1.07
C GLU A 15 15.63 -23.76 -1.82
N GLN A 16 14.61 -24.26 -2.52
CA GLN A 16 13.67 -23.39 -3.26
C GLN A 16 12.84 -22.53 -2.30
N VAL A 17 12.32 -23.12 -1.22
CA VAL A 17 11.53 -22.42 -0.21
C VAL A 17 12.35 -21.35 0.49
N TRP A 18 13.56 -21.68 0.96
CA TRP A 18 14.44 -20.70 1.61
C TRP A 18 14.90 -19.59 0.66
N ASN A 19 15.11 -19.88 -0.63
CA ASN A 19 15.39 -18.84 -1.62
C ASN A 19 14.24 -17.82 -1.75
N VAL A 20 12.99 -18.28 -1.67
CA VAL A 20 11.83 -17.38 -1.65
C VAL A 20 11.83 -16.55 -0.36
N ILE A 21 12.06 -17.16 0.79
CA ILE A 21 12.10 -16.48 2.09
C ILE A 21 13.21 -15.41 2.12
N CYS A 22 14.44 -15.76 1.76
CA CYS A 22 15.56 -14.82 1.72
C CYS A 22 15.30 -13.63 0.77
N ARG A 23 14.61 -13.85 -0.35
CA ARG A 23 14.37 -12.80 -1.35
C ARG A 23 13.12 -11.96 -1.07
N GLN A 24 11.98 -12.60 -0.85
CA GLN A 24 10.70 -11.91 -0.69
C GLN A 24 10.52 -11.37 0.72
N PHE A 25 11.08 -12.06 1.72
CA PHE A 25 10.98 -11.65 3.12
C PHE A 25 12.26 -10.94 3.59
N HIS A 26 13.20 -10.64 2.69
CA HIS A 26 14.52 -10.07 3.01
C HIS A 26 15.19 -10.73 4.23
N PHE A 27 14.99 -12.04 4.38
CA PHE A 27 15.40 -12.74 5.59
C PHE A 27 16.93 -12.78 5.69
N SER A 28 17.44 -12.15 6.74
CA SER A 28 18.84 -12.11 7.12
C SER A 28 18.95 -12.46 8.61
N PRO A 29 19.25 -13.72 8.96
CA PRO A 29 19.24 -14.19 10.34
C PRO A 29 20.23 -13.38 11.18
N SER A 30 19.75 -12.82 12.29
CA SER A 30 20.56 -12.01 13.20
C SER A 30 20.22 -12.29 14.65
N THR A 31 21.23 -12.21 15.52
CA THR A 31 21.08 -12.35 16.97
C THR A 31 21.03 -11.00 17.70
N THR A 32 21.20 -9.89 16.96
CA THR A 32 21.35 -8.54 17.54
C THR A 32 20.60 -7.44 16.78
N GLU A 33 20.26 -7.65 15.51
CA GLU A 33 19.51 -6.71 14.69
C GLU A 33 18.12 -7.31 14.41
N PHE A 34 17.07 -6.63 14.86
CA PHE A 34 15.68 -7.09 14.72
C PHE A 34 14.81 -6.01 14.05
N PRO A 35 13.83 -6.41 13.20
CA PRO A 35 13.54 -7.77 12.78
C PRO A 35 14.55 -8.27 11.73
N SER A 36 14.83 -9.58 11.77
CA SER A 36 15.71 -10.26 10.80
C SER A 36 15.00 -10.65 9.49
N PHE A 37 13.73 -10.30 9.33
CA PHE A 37 12.94 -10.46 8.12
C PHE A 37 11.89 -9.35 8.01
N GLN A 38 11.45 -9.09 6.79
CA GLN A 38 10.34 -8.21 6.44
C GLN A 38 9.23 -9.06 5.86
N VAL A 39 7.98 -8.80 6.23
CA VAL A 39 6.85 -9.52 5.64
C VAL A 39 6.24 -8.64 4.54
N PRO A 40 6.07 -9.14 3.30
CA PRO A 40 5.49 -8.38 2.19
C PRO A 40 3.95 -8.29 2.27
N HIS A 41 3.36 -8.65 3.40
CA HIS A 41 1.92 -8.68 3.65
C HIS A 41 1.66 -7.97 4.99
N SER A 42 0.42 -7.54 5.21
CA SER A 42 0.01 -7.08 6.53
C SER A 42 0.32 -8.15 7.58
N PHE A 43 0.94 -7.71 8.67
CA PHE A 43 1.47 -8.58 9.71
C PHE A 43 1.25 -8.01 11.11
N VAL A 44 1.28 -8.89 12.08
CA VAL A 44 1.36 -8.56 13.50
C VAL A 44 2.45 -9.38 14.16
N THR A 45 3.31 -8.74 14.93
CA THR A 45 4.33 -9.40 15.75
C THR A 45 3.91 -9.35 17.20
N TYR A 46 3.86 -10.52 17.84
CA TYR A 46 3.57 -10.69 19.25
C TYR A 46 4.83 -11.06 20.03
N SER A 47 4.88 -10.68 21.31
CA SER A 47 5.89 -11.22 22.23
C SER A 47 5.54 -12.63 22.65
N THR A 48 6.55 -13.49 22.77
CA THR A 48 6.40 -14.87 23.24
C THR A 48 6.80 -15.06 24.70
N ARG A 49 7.26 -14.00 25.40
CA ARG A 49 7.87 -14.09 26.74
C ARG A 49 6.96 -14.71 27.80
N ASP A 50 5.68 -14.39 27.76
CA ASP A 50 4.68 -14.85 28.75
C ASP A 50 3.73 -15.92 28.20
N VAL A 51 4.06 -16.52 27.05
CA VAL A 51 3.24 -17.54 26.38
C VAL A 51 3.62 -18.93 26.86
N LYS A 52 2.61 -19.75 27.18
CA LYS A 52 2.82 -21.14 27.60
C LYS A 52 2.89 -22.09 26.41
N TRP A 53 3.97 -22.86 26.31
CA TRP A 53 4.20 -23.87 25.28
C TRP A 53 3.01 -24.77 24.93
N LYS A 54 2.35 -25.37 25.93
CA LYS A 54 1.20 -26.27 25.69
C LYS A 54 -0.03 -25.54 25.17
N GLU A 55 -0.20 -24.28 25.57
CA GLU A 55 -1.35 -23.47 25.20
C GLU A 55 -1.22 -23.06 23.72
N ILE A 56 -0.05 -22.56 23.32
CA ILE A 56 0.22 -22.18 21.94
C ILE A 56 0.22 -23.37 20.99
N GLU A 57 0.74 -24.55 21.35
CA GLU A 57 0.61 -25.76 20.52
C GLU A 57 -0.86 -26.12 20.26
N THR A 58 -1.72 -26.00 21.28
CA THR A 58 -3.15 -26.29 21.17
C THR A 58 -3.84 -25.28 20.25
N VAL A 59 -3.55 -24.00 20.42
CA VAL A 59 -4.13 -22.92 19.60
C VAL A 59 -3.63 -23.01 18.16
N LEU A 60 -2.31 -23.10 17.95
CA LEU A 60 -1.70 -23.18 16.63
C LEU A 60 -2.23 -24.40 15.86
N SER A 61 -2.25 -25.60 16.46
CA SER A 61 -2.80 -26.78 15.78
C SER A 61 -4.26 -26.61 15.35
N HIS A 62 -5.10 -26.03 16.21
CA HIS A 62 -6.51 -25.77 15.88
C HIS A 62 -6.68 -24.76 14.74
N ILE A 63 -5.90 -23.68 14.76
CA ILE A 63 -5.93 -22.66 13.72
C ILE A 63 -5.43 -23.23 12.39
N LEU A 64 -4.33 -23.97 12.38
CA LEU A 64 -3.79 -24.59 11.17
C LEU A 64 -4.78 -25.58 10.52
N ILE A 65 -5.53 -26.35 11.32
CA ILE A 65 -6.61 -27.21 10.82
C ILE A 65 -7.73 -26.40 10.17
N THR A 66 -8.07 -25.24 10.75
CA THR A 66 -9.16 -24.39 10.27
C THR A 66 -8.79 -23.65 8.98
N LEU A 67 -7.51 -23.30 8.80
CA LEU A 67 -7.00 -22.57 7.64
C LEU A 67 -6.72 -23.44 6.41
N THR A 68 -6.78 -24.76 6.55
CA THR A 68 -6.40 -25.70 5.49
C THR A 68 -7.56 -26.62 5.13
N ASP A 69 -7.60 -27.10 3.90
CA ASP A 69 -8.54 -28.14 3.44
C ASP A 69 -8.07 -29.56 3.84
N GLU A 70 -8.97 -30.54 3.74
CA GLU A 70 -8.64 -31.94 4.01
C GLU A 70 -7.53 -32.45 3.06
N GLY A 71 -6.40 -32.88 3.63
CA GLY A 71 -5.23 -33.35 2.89
C GLY A 71 -4.32 -32.25 2.34
N GLU A 72 -4.65 -30.97 2.58
CA GLU A 72 -3.74 -29.86 2.31
C GLU A 72 -2.55 -29.90 3.27
N ARG A 73 -1.36 -29.55 2.75
CA ARG A 73 -0.12 -29.51 3.52
C ARG A 73 0.50 -28.12 3.53
N ILE A 74 1.12 -27.81 4.65
CA ILE A 74 1.82 -26.56 4.89
C ILE A 74 3.30 -26.83 5.14
N MET A 75 4.12 -25.80 5.05
CA MET A 75 5.56 -25.86 5.28
C MET A 75 5.82 -25.64 6.77
N ALA A 76 6.52 -26.58 7.42
CA ALA A 76 7.12 -26.40 8.74
C ALA A 76 8.63 -26.34 8.55
N LEU A 77 9.24 -25.20 8.84
CA LEU A 77 10.63 -24.90 8.52
C LEU A 77 11.39 -24.56 9.79
N ASP A 78 12.65 -24.96 9.82
CA ASP A 78 13.59 -24.66 10.89
C ASP A 78 14.91 -24.27 10.24
N TRP A 79 15.36 -23.06 10.56
CA TRP A 79 16.49 -22.46 9.87
C TRP A 79 17.76 -23.28 10.09
N ASN A 80 18.40 -23.67 8.98
CA ASN A 80 19.59 -24.54 8.95
C ASN A 80 19.33 -26.01 9.35
N HIS A 81 18.06 -26.41 9.46
CA HIS A 81 17.61 -27.77 9.79
C HIS A 81 16.63 -28.32 8.72
N GLN A 82 16.20 -29.57 8.89
CA GLN A 82 15.31 -30.24 7.94
C GLN A 82 13.91 -29.60 7.95
N GLY A 83 13.47 -29.05 6.81
CA GLY A 83 12.08 -28.63 6.61
C GLY A 83 11.13 -29.81 6.33
N TYR A 84 9.85 -29.64 6.62
CA TYR A 84 8.82 -30.67 6.46
C TYR A 84 7.55 -30.13 5.81
N TRP A 85 6.90 -30.96 5.00
CA TRP A 85 5.50 -30.80 4.65
C TRP A 85 4.65 -31.48 5.72
N ILE A 86 3.72 -30.75 6.33
CA ILE A 86 2.85 -31.27 7.39
C ILE A 86 1.38 -31.16 7.00
N ASP A 87 0.60 -32.20 7.30
CA ASP A 87 -0.87 -32.15 7.26
C ASP A 87 -1.37 -31.79 8.67
N PRO A 88 -1.94 -30.59 8.89
CA PRO A 88 -2.37 -30.15 10.23
C PRO A 88 -3.42 -31.05 10.89
N ARG A 89 -4.15 -31.87 10.12
CA ARG A 89 -5.17 -32.79 10.65
C ARG A 89 -4.58 -34.09 11.18
N GLN A 90 -3.29 -34.35 10.95
CA GLN A 90 -2.58 -35.48 11.53
C GLN A 90 -1.91 -35.10 12.86
N PRO A 91 -1.64 -36.07 13.75
CA PRO A 91 -0.89 -35.79 14.97
C PRO A 91 0.48 -35.16 14.65
N PHE A 92 0.81 -34.06 15.33
CA PHE A 92 2.12 -33.44 15.22
C PHE A 92 3.18 -34.36 15.85
N GLU A 93 4.24 -34.65 15.11
CA GLU A 93 5.35 -35.47 15.59
C GLU A 93 6.11 -34.73 16.68
N ARG A 94 6.59 -35.50 17.67
CA ARG A 94 7.25 -34.98 18.85
C ARG A 94 8.65 -35.57 19.03
N ASP A 95 9.54 -34.78 19.61
CA ASP A 95 10.89 -35.19 19.98
C ASP A 95 10.91 -36.00 21.29
N GLU A 96 12.12 -36.30 21.80
CA GLU A 96 12.32 -37.05 23.04
C GLU A 96 11.85 -36.28 24.30
N GLU A 97 11.78 -34.96 24.23
CA GLU A 97 11.32 -34.08 25.31
C GLU A 97 9.80 -33.89 25.29
N GLY A 98 9.14 -34.37 24.24
CA GLY A 98 7.71 -34.28 24.04
C GLY A 98 7.27 -32.95 23.45
N THR A 99 8.17 -32.17 22.85
CA THR A 99 7.87 -30.95 22.07
C THR A 99 7.69 -31.31 20.60
N TRP A 100 6.97 -30.50 19.82
CA TRP A 100 6.90 -30.72 18.37
C TRP A 100 8.30 -30.69 17.73
N ILE A 101 8.53 -31.52 16.71
CA ILE A 101 9.82 -31.56 15.98
C ILE A 101 10.24 -30.17 15.52
N ILE A 102 9.29 -29.38 14.97
CA ILE A 102 9.47 -27.94 14.77
C ILE A 102 8.65 -27.24 15.85
N PRO A 103 9.30 -26.56 16.80
CA PRO A 103 8.62 -25.99 17.96
C PRO A 103 7.63 -24.87 17.59
N ALA A 104 6.53 -24.75 18.35
CA ALA A 104 5.54 -23.70 18.13
C ALA A 104 6.01 -22.30 18.61
N LEU A 105 7.00 -22.24 19.49
CA LEU A 105 7.70 -21.01 19.86
C LEU A 105 9.17 -21.16 19.49
N PRO A 106 9.89 -20.08 19.18
CA PRO A 106 11.30 -20.17 18.86
C PRO A 106 12.13 -20.57 20.10
N ASP A 107 12.92 -21.63 19.98
CA ASP A 107 13.69 -22.27 21.05
C ASP A 107 15.21 -22.08 20.92
N GLY A 108 15.64 -21.34 19.90
CA GLY A 108 17.06 -21.10 19.61
C GLY A 108 17.27 -20.80 18.14
N ASP A 109 16.43 -21.40 17.29
CA ASP A 109 16.42 -21.22 15.84
C ASP A 109 15.13 -20.54 15.35
N TYR A 110 15.14 -20.09 14.10
CA TYR A 110 13.96 -19.54 13.44
C TYR A 110 13.04 -20.69 13.02
N ASN A 111 11.82 -20.70 13.53
CA ASN A 111 10.82 -21.70 13.16
C ASN A 111 9.60 -21.08 12.49
N PHE A 112 9.28 -21.58 11.29
CA PHE A 112 8.23 -21.01 10.45
C PHE A 112 7.17 -22.06 10.10
N PHE A 113 5.90 -21.68 10.18
CA PHE A 113 4.79 -22.42 9.59
C PHE A 113 4.16 -21.56 8.49
N ILE A 114 4.29 -21.96 7.23
CA ILE A 114 3.90 -21.12 6.08
C ILE A 114 2.99 -21.92 5.13
N ALA A 115 1.95 -21.26 4.61
CA ALA A 115 1.13 -21.78 3.52
C ALA A 115 2.00 -22.14 2.32
N ARG A 116 1.66 -23.21 1.60
CA ARG A 116 2.43 -23.65 0.42
C ARG A 116 2.61 -22.57 -0.65
N ASP A 117 1.65 -21.67 -0.76
CA ASP A 117 1.58 -20.57 -1.71
C ASP A 117 2.03 -19.22 -1.10
N PHE A 118 2.56 -19.22 0.12
CA PHE A 118 3.04 -18.05 0.87
C PHE A 118 1.96 -16.98 1.12
N GLN A 119 0.66 -17.32 1.07
CA GLN A 119 -0.42 -16.36 1.36
C GLN A 119 -0.55 -16.02 2.85
N TRP A 120 -0.12 -16.92 3.73
CA TRP A 120 -0.09 -16.70 5.17
C TRP A 120 1.11 -17.41 5.81
N GLY A 121 1.51 -16.95 7.00
CA GLY A 121 2.58 -17.60 7.75
C GLY A 121 2.73 -17.13 9.19
N TYR A 122 3.26 -18.03 10.00
CA TYR A 122 3.64 -17.88 11.40
C TYR A 122 5.15 -17.96 11.48
N LEU A 123 5.82 -16.86 11.84
CA LEU A 123 7.28 -16.72 11.77
C LEU A 123 7.87 -16.47 13.17
N GLY A 124 8.46 -17.49 13.79
CA GLY A 124 9.13 -17.38 15.08
C GLY A 124 10.53 -16.77 14.98
N HIS A 125 10.84 -15.82 15.87
CA HIS A 125 12.16 -15.20 16.01
C HIS A 125 12.73 -15.46 17.42
N PRO A 126 13.81 -16.25 17.55
CA PRO A 126 14.32 -16.68 18.86
C PRO A 126 14.91 -15.55 19.68
N TRP A 127 15.77 -14.72 19.08
CA TRP A 127 16.46 -13.66 19.82
C TRP A 127 15.57 -12.44 20.15
N GLU A 128 14.61 -12.10 19.29
CA GLU A 128 13.60 -11.07 19.61
C GLU A 128 12.54 -11.59 20.60
N GLN A 129 12.44 -12.90 20.76
CA GLN A 129 11.39 -13.57 21.54
C GLN A 129 10.01 -13.16 21.07
N SER A 130 9.80 -13.33 19.76
CA SER A 130 8.61 -12.88 19.08
C SER A 130 8.11 -13.89 18.05
N VAL A 131 6.85 -13.75 17.67
CA VAL A 131 6.24 -14.46 16.55
C VAL A 131 5.57 -13.41 15.67
N THR A 132 5.87 -13.43 14.38
CA THR A 132 5.22 -12.57 13.38
C THR A 132 4.22 -13.39 12.57
N LEU A 133 2.96 -12.96 12.56
CA LEU A 133 1.89 -13.55 11.79
C LEU A 133 1.59 -12.69 10.57
N PHE A 134 1.32 -13.30 9.43
CA PHE A 134 0.79 -12.62 8.25
C PHE A 134 -0.28 -13.45 7.56
N GLY A 135 -1.16 -12.77 6.83
CA GLY A 135 -2.37 -13.35 6.24
C GLY A 135 -3.60 -13.17 7.15
N GLU A 136 -4.64 -12.53 6.60
CA GLU A 136 -5.80 -12.02 7.35
C GLU A 136 -6.49 -13.08 8.22
N ASN A 137 -6.77 -14.25 7.66
CA ASN A 137 -7.45 -15.33 8.39
C ASN A 137 -6.61 -15.87 9.56
N LEU A 138 -5.29 -15.98 9.39
CA LEU A 138 -4.37 -16.41 10.45
C LEU A 138 -4.32 -15.38 11.57
N MET A 139 -4.13 -14.11 11.21
CA MET A 139 -4.05 -13.01 12.19
C MET A 139 -5.33 -12.90 13.02
N THR A 140 -6.49 -12.94 12.36
CA THR A 140 -7.81 -12.88 13.02
C THR A 140 -7.99 -14.03 14.00
N ALA A 141 -7.69 -15.26 13.59
CA ALA A 141 -7.85 -16.44 14.43
C ALA A 141 -6.96 -16.39 15.70
N PHE A 142 -5.74 -15.85 15.58
CA PHE A 142 -4.86 -15.67 16.72
C PHE A 142 -5.30 -14.54 17.65
N GLU A 143 -5.81 -13.44 17.11
CA GLU A 143 -6.38 -12.34 17.89
C GLU A 143 -7.59 -12.82 18.72
N GLU A 144 -8.49 -13.59 18.12
CA GLU A 144 -9.63 -14.20 18.80
C GLU A 144 -9.24 -15.21 19.89
N SER A 145 -8.11 -15.92 19.69
CA SER A 145 -7.62 -16.89 20.67
C SER A 145 -7.14 -16.26 21.98
N GLY A 146 -6.68 -15.01 21.93
CA GLY A 146 -6.10 -14.30 23.08
C GLY A 146 -4.81 -14.93 23.65
N VAL A 147 -4.17 -15.87 22.93
CA VAL A 147 -2.99 -16.60 23.42
C VAL A 147 -1.75 -15.71 23.58
N PHE A 148 -1.67 -14.66 22.77
CA PHE A 148 -0.59 -13.68 22.82
C PHE A 148 -1.04 -12.46 23.60
N PRO A 149 -0.40 -12.14 24.74
CA PRO A 149 -0.83 -11.04 25.59
C PRO A 149 -0.38 -9.67 25.06
N ASP A 150 0.77 -9.62 24.37
CA ASP A 150 1.46 -8.37 24.04
C ASP A 150 1.82 -8.30 22.55
N VAL A 151 1.34 -7.24 21.90
CA VAL A 151 1.76 -6.88 20.54
C VAL A 151 3.06 -6.06 20.61
N ILE A 152 4.09 -6.50 19.88
CA ILE A 152 5.35 -5.76 19.73
C ILE A 152 5.24 -4.72 18.61
N ARG A 153 4.70 -5.14 17.45
CA ARG A 153 4.53 -4.28 16.26
C ARG A 153 3.45 -4.83 15.34
N ARG A 154 2.95 -3.96 14.47
CA ARG A 154 2.11 -4.31 13.32
C ARG A 154 2.74 -3.67 12.09
N GLY A 155 2.51 -4.22 10.92
CA GLY A 155 2.81 -3.57 9.66
C GLY A 155 1.75 -3.90 8.63
N GLU A 156 1.47 -2.96 7.74
CA GLU A 156 0.58 -3.16 6.60
C GLU A 156 1.42 -3.59 5.37
N ARG A 157 0.78 -4.12 4.32
CA ARG A 157 1.47 -4.55 3.10
C ARG A 157 2.12 -3.34 2.39
N GLN A 158 3.41 -3.10 2.64
CA GLN A 158 4.18 -2.11 1.89
C GLN A 158 4.72 -2.72 0.59
N MET A 159 4.29 -2.15 -0.53
CA MET A 159 4.84 -2.38 -1.87
C MET A 159 5.75 -1.19 -2.24
N THR A 160 6.80 -1.42 -3.01
CA THR A 160 7.61 -0.32 -3.57
C THR A 160 7.45 -0.33 -5.07
N PHE A 161 7.12 0.82 -5.66
CA PHE A 161 7.23 1.00 -7.10
C PHE A 161 8.70 0.76 -7.50
N GLN A 162 8.94 0.08 -8.63
CA GLN A 162 10.32 -0.06 -9.14
C GLN A 162 10.93 1.34 -9.30
N PRO A 163 12.27 1.52 -9.24
CA PRO A 163 12.90 2.85 -9.28
C PRO A 163 12.54 3.70 -10.52
N ASN A 164 12.05 3.08 -11.58
CA ASN A 164 11.60 3.71 -12.82
C ASN A 164 10.07 3.90 -12.92
N GLU A 165 9.32 3.44 -11.92
CA GLU A 165 7.88 3.64 -11.80
C GLU A 165 7.62 4.89 -10.95
N SER A 166 6.54 5.61 -11.29
CA SER A 166 6.22 6.90 -10.67
C SER A 166 4.73 7.07 -10.47
N VAL A 167 4.37 7.77 -9.39
CA VAL A 167 3.03 8.29 -9.18
C VAL A 167 2.97 9.71 -9.72
N ASN A 168 2.01 10.01 -10.59
CA ASN A 168 1.73 11.36 -11.06
C ASN A 168 0.44 11.86 -10.42
N VAL A 169 0.53 12.97 -9.68
CA VAL A 169 -0.63 13.65 -9.12
C VAL A 169 -0.81 14.98 -9.85
N TYR A 170 -1.88 15.09 -10.64
CA TYR A 170 -2.22 16.37 -11.27
C TYR A 170 -2.56 17.42 -10.22
N ARG A 171 -1.97 18.61 -10.34
CA ARG A 171 -2.11 19.71 -9.37
C ARG A 171 -3.54 20.23 -9.25
N GLN A 172 -4.33 20.15 -10.32
CA GLN A 172 -5.76 20.47 -10.27
C GLN A 172 -6.57 19.54 -9.34
N LEU A 173 -6.05 18.36 -9.03
CA LEU A 173 -6.66 17.41 -8.08
C LEU A 173 -6.29 17.72 -6.63
N LEU A 174 -5.46 18.73 -6.39
CA LEU A 174 -5.07 19.20 -5.08
C LEU A 174 -5.93 20.42 -4.73
N PRO A 175 -6.98 20.30 -3.87
CA PRO A 175 -7.95 21.37 -3.65
C PRO A 175 -7.34 22.67 -3.11
N ARG A 176 -6.15 22.56 -2.52
CA ARG A 176 -5.39 23.69 -1.96
C ARG A 176 -4.04 23.88 -2.64
N ASP A 177 -3.82 23.19 -3.77
CA ASP A 177 -2.55 23.17 -4.50
C ASP A 177 -1.36 22.84 -3.57
N ASP A 178 -1.57 21.87 -2.68
CA ASP A 178 -0.69 21.45 -1.60
C ASP A 178 0.45 20.51 -2.08
N TRP A 179 0.95 20.72 -3.30
CA TRP A 179 2.01 19.93 -3.92
C TRP A 179 3.30 19.88 -3.09
N LYS A 180 3.57 20.92 -2.31
CA LYS A 180 4.74 20.97 -1.41
C LYS A 180 4.68 19.88 -0.36
N GLU A 181 3.49 19.46 0.04
CA GLU A 181 3.31 18.37 0.99
C GLU A 181 3.69 17.03 0.38
N LEU A 182 3.29 16.78 -0.87
CA LEU A 182 3.72 15.60 -1.63
C LEU A 182 5.24 15.55 -1.78
N VAL A 183 5.87 16.71 -2.02
CA VAL A 183 7.34 16.82 -2.01
C VAL A 183 7.91 16.39 -0.67
N ARG A 184 7.40 16.91 0.45
CA ARG A 184 7.90 16.54 1.80
C ARG A 184 7.77 15.05 2.07
N ILE A 185 6.60 14.50 1.78
CA ILE A 185 6.32 13.06 1.90
C ILE A 185 7.35 12.24 1.14
N GLN A 186 7.64 12.61 -0.12
CA GLN A 186 8.58 11.84 -0.92
C GLN A 186 10.01 11.97 -0.39
N LEU A 187 10.42 13.14 0.07
CA LEU A 187 11.77 13.36 0.58
C LEU A 187 12.03 12.70 1.93
N ASN A 188 11.00 12.53 2.77
CA ASN A 188 11.13 11.86 4.07
C ASN A 188 11.55 10.39 3.95
N GLN A 189 11.39 9.78 2.77
CA GLN A 189 11.84 8.42 2.48
C GLN A 189 13.36 8.32 2.25
N TYR A 190 14.06 9.46 2.10
CA TYR A 190 15.47 9.48 1.74
C TYR A 190 16.29 10.30 2.74
N SER A 191 17.53 9.86 2.95
CA SER A 191 18.51 10.68 3.65
C SER A 191 19.04 11.81 2.77
N TYR A 192 19.38 12.93 3.38
CA TYR A 192 20.15 14.00 2.74
C TYR A 192 21.53 13.49 2.24
N PRO A 193 22.16 14.14 1.24
CA PRO A 193 21.74 15.36 0.57
C PRO A 193 20.86 15.14 -0.67
N PHE A 194 20.16 16.20 -1.09
CA PHE A 194 19.39 16.29 -2.33
C PHE A 194 19.97 17.35 -3.26
N GLU A 195 20.04 17.06 -4.55
CA GLU A 195 20.32 18.06 -5.59
C GLU A 195 18.99 18.63 -6.08
N ILE A 196 18.86 19.95 -6.06
CA ILE A 196 17.59 20.62 -6.37
C ILE A 196 17.84 21.65 -7.45
N LYS A 197 17.05 21.57 -8.52
CA LYS A 197 17.08 22.49 -9.64
C LYS A 197 15.69 23.05 -9.90
N LEU A 198 15.62 24.37 -10.06
CA LEU A 198 14.47 25.02 -10.69
C LEU A 198 14.83 25.27 -12.14
N LEU A 199 14.07 24.66 -13.03
CA LEU A 199 14.27 24.68 -14.47
C LEU A 199 13.16 25.51 -15.11
N GLU A 200 13.53 26.32 -16.11
CA GLU A 200 12.61 27.18 -16.83
C GLU A 200 12.88 27.09 -18.33
N ARG A 201 11.82 27.21 -19.13
CA ARG A 201 11.94 27.40 -20.58
C ARG A 201 10.81 28.28 -21.11
N PRO A 202 11.02 29.04 -22.20
CA PRO A 202 9.93 29.69 -22.90
C PRO A 202 8.91 28.66 -23.40
N ARG A 203 7.63 28.96 -23.23
CA ARG A 203 6.53 28.08 -23.64
C ARG A 203 6.54 27.92 -25.17
N ASN A 204 6.65 26.68 -25.64
CA ASN A 204 6.60 26.35 -27.07
C ASN A 204 5.56 25.24 -27.32
N THR A 205 5.11 25.13 -28.56
CA THR A 205 4.11 24.15 -29.05
C THR A 205 4.57 22.68 -29.02
N LYS A 206 5.83 22.38 -28.72
CA LYS A 206 6.35 21.01 -28.63
C LYS A 206 6.61 20.63 -27.17
N GLN A 207 5.91 19.59 -26.70
CA GLN A 207 6.25 18.93 -25.44
C GLN A 207 7.63 18.28 -25.58
N GLN A 208 8.60 18.76 -24.79
CA GLN A 208 9.93 18.15 -24.68
C GLN A 208 10.20 17.83 -23.22
N HIS A 209 10.45 16.56 -22.93
CA HIS A 209 10.69 16.03 -21.59
C HIS A 209 12.19 15.90 -21.26
N ASP A 210 13.07 16.34 -22.17
CA ASP A 210 14.50 16.39 -21.92
C ASP A 210 14.83 17.61 -21.06
N TYR A 211 14.83 17.42 -19.74
CA TYR A 211 15.11 18.46 -18.76
C TYR A 211 16.57 18.93 -18.77
N GLU A 212 17.48 18.22 -19.44
CA GLU A 212 18.89 18.63 -19.54
C GLU A 212 19.08 19.84 -20.48
N GLU A 213 18.12 20.08 -21.38
CA GLU A 213 18.14 21.24 -22.30
C GLU A 213 17.47 22.50 -21.72
N TRP A 214 16.86 22.42 -20.54
CA TRP A 214 16.14 23.55 -19.92
C TRP A 214 17.10 24.53 -19.25
N GLY A 215 16.70 25.81 -19.20
CA GLY A 215 17.45 26.84 -18.49
C GLY A 215 17.41 26.59 -16.98
N VAL A 216 18.55 26.71 -16.30
CA VAL A 216 18.62 26.54 -14.84
C VAL A 216 18.40 27.91 -14.17
N ALA A 217 17.22 28.12 -13.61
CA ALA A 217 16.87 29.33 -12.87
C ALA A 217 17.45 29.33 -11.45
N SER A 218 17.50 28.15 -10.82
CA SER A 218 18.12 27.96 -9.50
C SER A 218 18.74 26.56 -9.38
N HIS A 219 19.83 26.44 -8.64
CA HIS A 219 20.47 25.18 -8.34
C HIS A 219 21.13 25.24 -6.96
N PHE A 220 20.76 24.31 -6.08
CA PHE A 220 21.40 24.16 -4.78
C PHE A 220 21.38 22.70 -4.31
N ILE A 221 22.24 22.40 -3.34
CA ILE A 221 22.27 21.10 -2.66
C ILE A 221 21.73 21.32 -1.25
N ALA A 222 20.60 20.70 -0.94
CA ALA A 222 20.09 20.66 0.43
C ALA A 222 20.85 19.57 1.19
N THR A 223 21.40 19.91 2.35
CA THR A 223 22.08 18.96 3.24
C THR A 223 21.31 18.68 4.53
N GLU A 224 20.25 19.44 4.79
CA GLU A 224 19.42 19.34 5.99
C GLU A 224 18.00 19.87 5.75
N THR A 225 17.06 19.45 6.59
CA THR A 225 15.62 19.79 6.48
C THR A 225 15.34 21.29 6.48
N ILE A 226 16.03 22.06 7.33
CA ILE A 226 15.80 23.51 7.45
C ILE A 226 16.09 24.24 6.13
N GLN A 227 17.11 23.80 5.38
CA GLN A 227 17.43 24.39 4.07
C GLN A 227 16.33 24.08 3.06
N MET A 228 15.80 22.84 3.10
CA MET A 228 14.75 22.41 2.19
C MET A 228 13.44 23.15 2.45
N GLU A 229 13.02 23.26 3.71
CA GLU A 229 11.78 23.97 4.07
C GLU A 229 11.84 25.44 3.68
N ARG A 230 12.96 26.14 3.97
CA ARG A 230 13.12 27.53 3.55
C ARG A 230 13.02 27.73 2.05
N PHE A 231 13.55 26.78 1.27
CA PHE A 231 13.45 26.82 -0.18
C PHE A 231 11.99 26.61 -0.64
N LEU A 232 11.32 25.58 -0.12
CA LEU A 232 9.93 25.28 -0.48
C LEU A 232 8.96 26.39 -0.06
N GLU A 233 9.14 27.01 1.11
CA GLU A 233 8.35 28.14 1.58
C GLU A 233 8.44 29.34 0.62
N GLY A 234 9.64 29.64 0.11
CA GLY A 234 9.88 30.73 -0.83
C GLY A 234 9.49 30.44 -2.28
N LEU A 235 9.29 29.16 -2.64
CA LEU A 235 9.03 28.75 -4.02
C LEU A 235 7.55 28.87 -4.38
N THR A 236 7.27 29.48 -5.52
CA THR A 236 5.95 29.51 -6.15
C THR A 236 6.08 28.98 -7.57
N ILE A 237 5.26 27.99 -7.93
CA ILE A 237 5.10 27.49 -9.29
C ILE A 237 3.60 27.59 -9.55
N PRO A 238 3.09 28.48 -10.41
CA PRO A 238 1.65 28.59 -10.59
C PRO A 238 1.08 27.41 -11.37
N PRO A 239 -0.18 27.02 -11.10
CA PRO A 239 -0.88 26.02 -11.90
C PRO A 239 -1.15 26.53 -13.32
N MET A 240 -1.30 25.60 -14.27
CA MET A 240 -1.39 25.90 -15.71
C MET A 240 -2.58 26.78 -16.11
N ASP A 241 -3.68 26.71 -15.37
CA ASP A 241 -4.92 27.48 -15.57
C ASP A 241 -4.77 28.98 -15.25
N MET A 242 -3.71 29.36 -14.54
CA MET A 242 -3.30 30.75 -14.38
C MET A 242 -2.60 31.23 -15.68
N LEU A 243 -3.40 31.78 -16.58
CA LEU A 243 -3.12 32.17 -17.98
C LEU A 243 -1.99 33.21 -18.24
N SER A 244 -0.97 33.37 -17.40
CA SER A 244 -0.01 34.48 -17.55
C SER A 244 1.49 34.14 -17.61
N GLU A 245 1.91 32.88 -17.59
CA GLU A 245 3.36 32.59 -17.65
C GLU A 245 3.84 32.22 -19.06
N GLU A 246 4.77 33.05 -19.56
CA GLU A 246 5.52 32.87 -20.82
C GLU A 246 6.49 31.68 -20.77
N PHE A 247 6.63 31.06 -19.59
CA PHE A 247 7.59 29.99 -19.32
C PHE A 247 6.91 28.76 -18.73
N ASP A 248 7.40 27.57 -19.07
CA ASP A 248 7.16 26.36 -18.29
C ASP A 248 8.22 26.29 -17.19
N THR A 249 7.80 25.96 -15.97
CA THR A 249 8.69 25.84 -14.80
C THR A 249 8.61 24.44 -14.22
N VAL A 250 9.77 23.84 -13.96
CA VAL A 250 9.89 22.51 -13.35
C VAL A 250 10.86 22.56 -12.18
N LEU A 251 10.38 22.22 -10.99
CA LEU A 251 11.23 21.86 -9.87
C LEU A 251 11.65 20.40 -10.05
N ARG A 252 12.96 20.15 -10.02
CA ARG A 252 13.56 18.82 -10.15
C ARG A 252 14.42 18.54 -8.94
N ILE A 253 14.11 17.45 -8.23
CA ILE A 253 14.84 17.02 -7.03
C ILE A 253 15.42 15.62 -7.27
N ARG A 254 16.73 15.49 -7.05
CA ARG A 254 17.50 14.27 -7.31
C ARG A 254 18.21 13.73 -6.08
N LYS A 255 18.30 12.40 -6.04
CA LYS A 255 19.14 11.65 -5.09
C LYS A 255 20.08 10.75 -5.89
N GLN A 256 21.39 10.88 -5.62
CA GLN A 256 22.43 10.06 -6.27
C GLN A 256 22.35 10.04 -7.81
N GLY A 257 21.93 11.15 -8.42
CA GLY A 257 21.81 11.30 -9.88
C GLY A 257 20.49 10.79 -10.47
N GLN A 258 19.57 10.25 -9.65
CA GLN A 258 18.24 9.82 -10.07
C GLN A 258 17.17 10.85 -9.65
N ASP A 259 16.17 11.04 -10.49
CA ASP A 259 15.00 11.86 -10.17
C ASP A 259 14.15 11.16 -9.12
N ILE A 260 13.82 11.87 -8.05
CA ILE A 260 12.90 11.38 -7.00
C ILE A 260 11.61 12.20 -6.97
N VAL A 261 11.67 13.48 -7.32
CA VAL A 261 10.49 14.35 -7.45
C VAL A 261 10.65 15.31 -8.62
N LEU A 262 9.59 15.46 -9.41
CA LEU A 262 9.41 16.55 -10.38
C LEU A 262 8.11 17.28 -10.04
N VAL A 263 8.12 18.61 -10.04
CA VAL A 263 6.91 19.42 -9.91
C VAL A 263 6.85 20.39 -11.09
N SER A 264 5.79 20.29 -11.88
CA SER A 264 5.51 21.20 -12.99
C SER A 264 4.31 22.10 -12.68
N ASN A 265 3.92 22.94 -13.63
CA ASN A 265 2.66 23.67 -13.59
C ASN A 265 1.43 22.75 -13.65
N GLN A 266 1.58 21.48 -14.07
CA GLN A 266 0.45 20.54 -14.26
C GLN A 266 0.37 19.46 -13.19
N GLU A 267 1.50 18.94 -12.75
CA GLU A 267 1.55 17.71 -11.96
C GLU A 267 2.76 17.66 -11.02
N VAL A 268 2.64 16.77 -10.03
CA VAL A 268 3.71 16.31 -9.16
C VAL A 268 4.00 14.86 -9.53
N THR A 269 5.21 14.59 -10.00
CA THR A 269 5.70 13.23 -10.26
C THR A 269 6.63 12.82 -9.13
N MET A 270 6.34 11.68 -8.50
CA MET A 270 7.18 11.09 -7.45
C MET A 270 7.66 9.73 -7.94
N HIS A 271 8.97 9.50 -7.94
CA HIS A 271 9.59 8.26 -8.41
C HIS A 271 9.96 7.34 -7.25
N GLY A 272 9.77 6.03 -7.41
CA GLY A 272 10.12 5.04 -6.39
C GLY A 272 9.34 5.22 -5.08
N VAL A 273 8.08 5.65 -5.18
CA VAL A 273 7.18 5.87 -4.04
C VAL A 273 6.97 4.55 -3.30
N ILE A 274 7.21 4.55 -1.98
CA ILE A 274 6.72 3.48 -1.10
C ILE A 274 5.20 3.65 -1.00
N TYR A 275 4.46 2.60 -1.34
CA TYR A 275 3.00 2.60 -1.34
C TYR A 275 2.44 1.33 -0.71
N GLU A 276 1.18 1.35 -0.30
CA GLU A 276 0.49 0.13 0.11
C GLU A 276 -0.57 -0.20 -0.93
N GLU A 277 -0.55 -1.43 -1.44
CA GLU A 277 -1.60 -1.92 -2.34
C GLU A 277 -2.74 -2.48 -1.50
N LEU A 278 -3.93 -1.94 -1.65
CA LEU A 278 -5.11 -2.41 -0.93
C LEU A 278 -5.98 -3.27 -1.86
N LYS A 279 -6.31 -4.49 -1.38
CA LYS A 279 -7.25 -5.51 -1.92
C LYS A 279 -7.33 -5.65 -3.45
N ASP A 280 -7.25 -6.89 -3.93
CA ASP A 280 -7.58 -7.30 -5.31
C ASP A 280 -9.10 -7.23 -5.62
N SER A 281 -9.79 -6.17 -5.21
CA SER A 281 -11.18 -5.90 -5.59
C SER A 281 -11.20 -5.07 -6.87
N GLY A 282 -12.10 -5.41 -7.79
CA GLY A 282 -12.15 -4.90 -9.16
C GLY A 282 -12.20 -3.37 -9.32
N THR A 283 -12.35 -2.91 -10.55
CA THR A 283 -12.16 -1.48 -10.93
C THR A 283 -13.33 -0.55 -10.56
N GLU A 284 -14.25 -0.99 -9.70
CA GLU A 284 -15.39 -0.20 -9.25
C GLU A 284 -15.02 0.78 -8.12
N TYR A 285 -15.62 1.98 -8.13
CA TYR A 285 -15.40 3.01 -7.10
C TYR A 285 -15.86 2.61 -5.70
N GLU A 286 -16.83 1.70 -5.60
CA GLU A 286 -17.29 1.18 -4.31
C GLU A 286 -16.16 0.40 -3.62
N ASN A 287 -15.40 -0.38 -4.40
CA ASN A 287 -14.23 -1.11 -3.91
C ASN A 287 -13.14 -0.17 -3.40
N PHE A 288 -13.01 1.02 -3.99
CA PHE A 288 -12.08 2.03 -3.50
C PHE A 288 -12.43 2.44 -2.06
N PHE A 289 -13.66 2.83 -1.77
CA PHE A 289 -14.03 3.24 -0.42
C PHE A 289 -13.98 2.08 0.58
N ASP A 290 -14.37 0.87 0.17
CA ASP A 290 -14.25 -0.32 1.00
C ASP A 290 -12.79 -0.65 1.35
N ALA A 291 -11.85 -0.30 0.46
CA ALA A 291 -10.42 -0.47 0.68
C ALA A 291 -9.82 0.67 1.53
N ILE A 292 -10.21 1.92 1.32
CA ILE A 292 -9.62 3.09 1.99
C ILE A 292 -10.18 3.30 3.40
N LEU A 293 -11.50 3.27 3.57
CA LEU A 293 -12.17 3.74 4.79
C LEU A 293 -11.81 2.98 6.07
N PRO A 294 -11.55 1.65 6.05
CA PRO A 294 -11.12 0.93 7.26
C PRO A 294 -9.79 1.44 7.84
N HIS A 295 -8.96 2.08 7.01
CA HIS A 295 -7.62 2.57 7.37
C HIS A 295 -7.55 4.10 7.46
N ALA A 296 -8.66 4.80 7.20
CA ALA A 296 -8.68 6.26 7.11
C ALA A 296 -8.90 6.93 8.47
N THR A 297 -8.13 7.98 8.74
CA THR A 297 -8.41 8.87 9.87
C THR A 297 -9.25 10.06 9.42
N PHE A 298 -10.46 10.19 9.97
CA PHE A 298 -11.35 11.31 9.66
C PHE A 298 -10.88 12.64 10.29
N PRO A 299 -11.18 13.81 9.65
CA PRO A 299 -11.89 13.96 8.38
C PRO A 299 -11.07 13.50 7.17
N LEU A 300 -11.74 12.84 6.22
CA LEU A 300 -11.13 12.37 4.98
C LEU A 300 -11.54 13.32 3.85
N GLU A 301 -10.59 14.07 3.31
CA GLU A 301 -10.80 14.87 2.11
C GLU A 301 -10.82 13.93 0.90
N VAL A 302 -11.81 14.11 0.02
CA VAL A 302 -12.00 13.29 -1.18
C VAL A 302 -12.12 14.22 -2.38
N VAL A 303 -11.32 13.95 -3.41
CA VAL A 303 -11.37 14.63 -4.69
C VAL A 303 -11.73 13.61 -5.75
N PHE A 304 -12.90 13.80 -6.34
CA PHE A 304 -13.40 13.00 -7.45
C PHE A 304 -13.26 13.78 -8.75
N CYS A 305 -12.69 13.15 -9.78
CA CYS A 305 -12.50 13.73 -11.11
C CYS A 305 -13.21 12.88 -12.16
N GLY A 306 -14.20 13.45 -12.84
CA GLY A 306 -15.01 12.83 -13.90
C GLY A 306 -14.64 13.29 -15.32
N ARG A 307 -13.38 13.66 -15.57
CA ARG A 307 -12.98 14.38 -16.79
C ARG A 307 -13.06 13.51 -18.04
N GLY A 308 -13.44 14.11 -19.17
CA GLY A 308 -13.68 13.40 -20.42
C GLY A 308 -15.10 12.87 -20.55
N THR A 309 -15.79 12.72 -19.41
CA THR A 309 -17.24 12.56 -19.39
C THR A 309 -17.96 13.82 -18.91
N LEU A 310 -17.45 14.52 -17.89
CA LEU A 310 -18.04 15.78 -17.40
C LEU A 310 -17.38 17.01 -18.04
N ASP A 311 -18.12 18.10 -18.20
CA ASP A 311 -17.59 19.40 -18.65
C ASP A 311 -16.52 19.91 -17.68
N ASP A 312 -15.51 20.66 -18.16
CA ASP A 312 -14.32 21.04 -17.38
C ASP A 312 -14.66 21.75 -16.04
N GLU A 313 -15.64 22.65 -16.02
CA GLU A 313 -16.09 23.38 -14.81
C GLU A 313 -16.71 22.47 -13.74
N ASP A 314 -17.29 21.33 -14.14
CA ASP A 314 -17.96 20.35 -13.26
C ASP A 314 -17.17 19.04 -13.16
N SER A 315 -15.91 19.04 -13.62
CA SER A 315 -15.13 17.81 -13.72
C SER A 315 -14.46 17.40 -12.41
N ILE A 316 -14.25 18.35 -11.48
CA ILE A 316 -13.54 18.13 -10.21
C ILE A 316 -14.45 18.47 -9.04
N HIS A 317 -14.68 17.50 -8.17
CA HIS A 317 -15.51 17.65 -6.99
C HIS A 317 -14.73 17.31 -5.72
N ALA A 318 -14.52 18.32 -4.87
CA ALA A 318 -13.97 18.15 -3.53
C ALA A 318 -15.08 18.01 -2.49
N MET A 319 -14.92 17.02 -1.61
CA MET A 319 -15.84 16.75 -0.51
C MET A 319 -15.09 16.24 0.71
N THR A 320 -15.77 16.18 1.85
CA THR A 320 -15.19 15.74 3.11
C THR A 320 -16.10 14.67 3.72
N LEU A 321 -15.50 13.54 4.04
CA LEU A 321 -16.15 12.48 4.81
C LEU A 321 -15.78 12.66 6.28
N ASN A 322 -16.77 12.49 7.16
CA ASN A 322 -16.56 12.57 8.62
C ASN A 322 -16.76 11.21 9.31
N ASP A 323 -17.28 10.24 8.56
CA ASP A 323 -17.50 8.87 8.96
C ASP A 323 -17.49 7.99 7.69
N THR A 324 -17.79 6.70 7.86
CA THR A 324 -17.77 5.72 6.77
C THR A 324 -18.96 5.80 5.82
N ASN A 325 -19.94 6.70 6.04
CA ASN A 325 -21.11 6.87 5.19
C ASN A 325 -20.80 7.75 3.97
N TRP A 326 -19.82 7.31 3.18
CA TRP A 326 -19.36 8.01 1.99
C TRP A 326 -20.44 8.14 0.92
N GLN A 327 -21.30 7.13 0.79
CA GLN A 327 -22.38 7.08 -0.21
C GLN A 327 -23.33 8.27 -0.07
N ALA A 328 -23.77 8.58 1.16
CA ALA A 328 -24.69 9.70 1.38
C ALA A 328 -24.07 11.06 0.98
N VAL A 329 -22.76 11.23 1.22
CA VAL A 329 -22.04 12.45 0.81
C VAL A 329 -21.92 12.53 -0.70
N PHE A 330 -21.57 11.43 -1.36
CA PHE A 330 -21.50 11.36 -2.82
C PHE A 330 -22.87 11.59 -3.47
N GLU A 331 -23.92 11.03 -2.90
CA GLU A 331 -25.28 11.20 -3.41
C GLU A 331 -25.75 12.66 -3.30
N ASP A 332 -25.56 13.30 -2.15
CA ASP A 332 -25.84 14.72 -1.95
C ASP A 332 -25.06 15.59 -2.95
N ARG A 333 -23.79 15.27 -3.17
CA ARG A 333 -22.88 16.06 -4.00
C ARG A 333 -23.05 15.84 -5.49
N LEU A 334 -23.34 14.62 -5.95
CA LEU A 334 -23.27 14.29 -7.38
C LEU A 334 -24.65 14.04 -8.01
N LEU A 335 -25.68 13.59 -7.29
CA LEU A 335 -26.96 13.24 -7.95
C LEU A 335 -27.69 14.43 -8.59
N HIS A 336 -27.41 15.67 -8.16
CA HIS A 336 -27.97 16.86 -8.79
C HIS A 336 -27.58 16.94 -10.28
N LEU A 337 -26.42 16.37 -10.63
CA LEU A 337 -25.92 16.22 -11.97
C LEU A 337 -26.74 15.22 -12.81
N LEU A 338 -27.63 14.40 -12.26
CA LEU A 338 -28.56 13.58 -13.08
C LEU A 338 -29.73 14.39 -13.65
N ASN A 339 -29.88 15.66 -13.25
CA ASN A 339 -30.90 16.57 -13.79
C ASN A 339 -30.47 17.33 -15.05
N ARG A 340 -29.19 17.28 -15.44
CA ARG A 340 -28.73 17.82 -16.74
C ARG A 340 -29.16 16.89 -17.87
N LYS A 341 -29.16 17.42 -19.11
CA LYS A 341 -29.36 16.59 -20.29
C LYS A 341 -28.24 15.55 -20.33
N GLU A 342 -28.63 14.29 -20.42
CA GLU A 342 -27.71 13.15 -20.50
C GLU A 342 -26.67 13.37 -21.61
N ILE A 343 -25.44 12.94 -21.37
CA ILE A 343 -24.37 13.04 -22.38
C ILE A 343 -24.61 11.88 -23.36
N THR A 344 -25.41 12.15 -24.39
CA THR A 344 -25.98 11.11 -25.26
C THR A 344 -25.01 10.50 -26.28
N SER A 345 -23.70 10.77 -26.19
CA SER A 345 -22.72 10.26 -27.16
C SER A 345 -21.84 9.17 -26.57
N GLY A 346 -22.12 7.93 -26.99
CA GLY A 346 -21.23 6.77 -26.92
C GLY A 346 -21.47 5.86 -25.72
N PHE A 347 -22.04 4.67 -25.96
CA PHE A 347 -21.93 3.45 -25.12
C PHE A 347 -22.89 3.20 -23.94
N LEU A 348 -24.12 3.74 -23.92
CA LEU A 348 -25.15 3.19 -23.02
C LEU A 348 -25.53 1.74 -23.43
N PRO A 349 -25.73 0.80 -22.47
CA PRO A 349 -26.22 -0.53 -22.78
C PRO A 349 -27.55 -0.47 -23.55
N THR A 350 -27.72 -1.34 -24.55
CA THR A 350 -28.90 -1.35 -25.46
C THR A 350 -30.26 -1.52 -24.77
N ASN A 351 -30.29 -1.84 -23.47
CA ASN A 351 -31.50 -2.04 -22.67
C ASN A 351 -31.54 -1.17 -21.39
N TYR A 352 -30.82 -0.04 -21.34
CA TYR A 352 -30.87 0.84 -20.17
C TYR A 352 -32.26 1.49 -20.01
N SER A 353 -32.91 1.28 -18.85
CA SER A 353 -34.14 1.96 -18.45
C SER A 353 -33.87 2.83 -17.24
N LYS A 354 -34.21 4.12 -17.32
CA LYS A 354 -33.97 5.06 -16.22
C LYS A 354 -34.70 4.60 -14.94
N PRO A 355 -33.98 4.35 -13.83
CA PRO A 355 -34.55 3.84 -12.59
C PRO A 355 -35.40 4.90 -11.87
N SER A 356 -36.33 4.42 -11.05
CA SER A 356 -37.29 5.28 -10.33
C SER A 356 -36.67 6.02 -9.13
N GLN A 357 -35.62 5.45 -8.54
CA GLN A 357 -34.78 6.07 -7.52
C GLN A 357 -33.43 6.37 -8.16
N ARG A 358 -32.83 7.51 -7.80
CA ARG A 358 -31.48 7.88 -8.25
C ARG A 358 -30.50 7.51 -7.15
N THR A 359 -29.60 6.59 -7.44
CA THR A 359 -28.50 6.17 -6.57
C THR A 359 -27.16 6.51 -7.22
N LEU A 360 -26.08 6.36 -6.46
CA LEU A 360 -24.72 6.44 -7.01
C LEU A 360 -24.52 5.45 -8.18
N GLU A 361 -24.96 4.20 -8.06
CA GLU A 361 -24.86 3.20 -9.13
C GLU A 361 -25.49 3.71 -10.44
N ASN A 362 -26.64 4.39 -10.35
CA ASN A 362 -27.30 4.99 -11.51
C ASN A 362 -26.49 6.15 -12.05
N PHE A 363 -25.92 6.99 -11.18
CA PHE A 363 -25.03 8.07 -11.58
C PHE A 363 -23.79 7.55 -12.32
N MET A 364 -23.11 6.54 -11.79
CA MET A 364 -21.92 5.95 -12.42
C MET A 364 -22.23 5.34 -13.78
N THR A 365 -23.42 4.74 -13.93
CA THR A 365 -23.90 4.16 -15.19
C THR A 365 -24.30 5.23 -16.21
N GLU A 366 -25.14 6.21 -15.83
CA GLU A 366 -25.63 7.28 -16.73
C GLU A 366 -24.50 8.19 -17.22
N PHE A 367 -23.50 8.43 -16.38
CA PHE A 367 -22.32 9.24 -16.71
C PHE A 367 -21.11 8.40 -17.11
N MET A 368 -21.24 7.08 -17.31
CA MET A 368 -20.13 6.25 -17.80
C MET A 368 -18.80 6.50 -17.09
N LEU A 369 -18.81 6.62 -15.76
CA LEU A 369 -17.66 7.07 -15.00
C LEU A 369 -16.61 5.98 -14.77
N ILE A 370 -16.83 4.80 -15.35
CA ILE A 370 -15.96 3.60 -15.33
C ILE A 370 -14.94 3.64 -16.51
N ILE A 371 -14.77 4.79 -17.15
CA ILE A 371 -13.84 4.99 -18.28
C ILE A 371 -12.47 5.48 -17.74
N PRO A 372 -11.34 5.12 -18.39
CA PRO A 372 -10.02 5.68 -18.10
C PRO A 372 -10.03 7.22 -18.05
N TYR A 373 -9.14 7.81 -17.24
CA TYR A 373 -9.04 9.26 -16.97
C TYR A 373 -10.04 9.84 -15.96
N ASN A 374 -10.79 8.99 -15.27
CA ASN A 374 -11.45 9.38 -14.03
C ASN A 374 -10.58 8.97 -12.83
N PHE A 375 -10.48 9.86 -11.85
CA PHE A 375 -9.54 9.74 -10.73
C PHE A 375 -10.29 9.93 -9.42
N ILE A 376 -9.85 9.22 -8.39
CA ILE A 376 -10.19 9.56 -7.01
C ILE A 376 -8.92 9.64 -6.17
N LEU A 377 -8.78 10.77 -5.47
CA LEU A 377 -7.69 11.03 -4.54
C LEU A 377 -8.31 11.33 -3.17
N THR A 378 -7.85 10.65 -2.14
CA THR A 378 -8.22 10.93 -0.76
C THR A 378 -7.01 11.41 0.01
N ARG A 379 -7.23 12.30 0.99
CA ARG A 379 -6.25 12.71 1.98
C ARG A 379 -6.89 12.67 3.36
N ASP A 380 -6.35 11.84 4.24
CA ASP A 380 -6.86 11.69 5.60
C ASP A 380 -6.25 12.74 6.55
N ALA A 381 -6.74 12.78 7.79
CA ALA A 381 -6.29 13.75 8.79
C ALA A 381 -4.81 13.60 9.20
N THR A 382 -4.18 12.47 8.90
CA THR A 382 -2.76 12.18 9.19
C THR A 382 -1.84 12.52 8.03
N GLY A 383 -2.38 12.89 6.87
CA GLY A 383 -1.62 13.10 5.65
C GLY A 383 -1.32 11.81 4.87
N ARG A 384 -2.10 10.75 5.10
CA ARG A 384 -2.11 9.55 4.25
C ARG A 384 -2.98 9.82 3.03
N PHE A 385 -2.46 9.48 1.85
CA PHE A 385 -3.13 9.62 0.57
C PHE A 385 -3.60 8.27 0.06
N GLY A 386 -4.82 8.22 -0.47
CA GLY A 386 -5.33 7.08 -1.22
C GLY A 386 -5.61 7.50 -2.65
N MET A 387 -5.19 6.68 -3.61
CA MET A 387 -5.34 7.01 -5.02
C MET A 387 -5.82 5.79 -5.80
N PHE A 388 -6.81 6.04 -6.66
CA PHE A 388 -7.21 5.13 -7.71
C PHE A 388 -7.22 5.89 -9.03
N ASP A 389 -6.41 5.39 -9.97
CA ASP A 389 -6.29 5.91 -11.32
C ASP A 389 -6.00 4.76 -12.31
N HIS A 390 -6.83 4.69 -13.35
CA HIS A 390 -6.64 3.73 -14.44
C HIS A 390 -5.29 3.88 -15.17
N PHE A 391 -4.63 5.05 -15.12
CA PHE A 391 -3.36 5.30 -15.80
C PHE A 391 -2.13 5.12 -14.91
N CYS A 392 -2.11 5.75 -13.73
CA CYS A 392 -0.92 5.81 -12.86
C CYS A 392 -0.76 4.59 -11.96
N THR A 393 -1.85 3.93 -11.54
CA THR A 393 -1.76 2.75 -10.67
C THR A 393 -2.01 1.44 -11.41
N ASN A 394 -2.20 1.50 -12.74
CA ASN A 394 -2.54 0.34 -13.58
C ASN A 394 -3.73 -0.44 -12.98
N GLU A 395 -4.79 0.29 -12.64
CA GLU A 395 -6.05 -0.23 -12.07
C GLU A 395 -5.96 -0.74 -10.62
N LYS A 396 -4.85 -0.49 -9.91
CA LYS A 396 -4.69 -0.86 -8.49
C LYS A 396 -5.06 0.29 -7.57
N ILE A 397 -5.51 -0.01 -6.36
CA ILE A 397 -5.69 1.00 -5.30
C ILE A 397 -4.39 1.12 -4.52
N ALA A 398 -3.82 2.31 -4.45
CA ALA A 398 -2.55 2.56 -3.77
C ALA A 398 -2.70 3.60 -2.66
N HIS A 399 -2.07 3.35 -1.51
CA HIS A 399 -1.80 4.34 -0.48
C HIS A 399 -0.38 4.86 -0.57
N PHE A 400 -0.16 6.14 -0.33
CA PHE A 400 1.17 6.70 -0.09
C PHE A 400 1.06 7.89 0.87
N GLY A 401 2.16 8.43 1.36
CA GLY A 401 2.09 9.53 2.34
C GLY A 401 2.76 9.20 3.66
N ASN A 402 2.18 9.72 4.74
CA ASN A 402 2.55 9.37 6.10
C ASN A 402 2.08 7.94 6.41
N ILE A 403 2.79 6.95 5.86
CA ILE A 403 2.43 5.54 5.96
C ILE A 403 2.68 5.02 7.39
N ASP A 404 3.53 5.69 8.19
CA ASP A 404 3.74 5.36 9.60
C ASP A 404 3.87 6.59 10.51
N ASP A 405 2.86 6.80 11.37
CA ASP A 405 2.97 7.48 12.67
C ASP A 405 1.82 7.08 13.64
N ILE A 406 1.52 5.78 13.75
CA ILE A 406 0.86 5.22 14.96
C ILE A 406 1.85 4.32 15.68
N GLN A 407 3.05 4.82 15.97
CA GLN A 407 3.90 4.27 17.02
C GLN A 407 4.78 5.37 17.62
N HIS A 408 4.20 6.36 18.30
CA HIS A 408 4.80 7.02 19.46
C HIS A 408 3.73 7.82 20.24
N ALA A 409 3.05 7.15 21.17
CA ALA A 409 2.46 7.75 22.37
C ALA A 409 2.53 6.75 23.53
#